data_AF-A0A931T2Q7-F1
#
_entry.id   AF-A0A931T2Q7-F1
#
_cell.length_a   1.000
_cell.length_b   1.000
_cell.length_c   1.000
_cell.angle_alpha   90.00
_cell.angle_beta   90.00
_cell.angle_gamma   90.00
#
_symmetry.space_group_name_H-M   'P 1'
#
loop_
_entity.id
_entity.type
_entity.pdbx_description
1 polymer ?
#
loop_
_entity_poly.entity_id
_entity_poly.type
_entity_poly.pdbx_seq_one_letter_code
_entity_poly.pdbx_strand_id
1 'polypeptide(L)' 'DIEGFSYKEIAEILDIPIGTVMSRLHRGRRQLQISLWEYARRARYVGADTQPPQRESRRDRPSAGGGR' A
#
# COMPACT_ATOMS: atom_id res chain seq x y z
N ASP A 1 6.40 8.64 4.45
CA ASP A 1 5.73 9.43 3.40
C ASP A 1 6.39 9.25 2.04
N ILE A 2 5.82 9.82 0.97
CA ILE A 2 6.58 10.14 -0.25
C ILE A 2 7.25 11.47 0.08
N GLU A 3 8.46 11.42 0.61
CA GLU A 3 9.18 12.62 1.02
C GLU A 3 9.48 13.47 -0.22
N GLY A 4 8.73 14.56 -0.37
CA GLY A 4 8.81 15.50 -1.49
C GLY A 4 7.47 16.11 -1.89
N PHE A 5 6.36 15.36 -1.78
CA PHE A 5 5.00 15.85 -2.07
C PHE A 5 3.97 15.20 -1.15
N SER A 6 3.10 16.01 -0.55
CA SER A 6 1.90 15.55 0.14
C SER A 6 0.95 14.85 -0.84
N TYR A 7 0.08 13.96 -0.33
CA TYR A 7 -0.95 13.32 -1.16
C TYR A 7 -1.89 14.33 -1.83
N LYS A 8 -2.05 15.51 -1.23
CA LYS A 8 -2.82 16.62 -1.78
C LYS A 8 -2.14 17.23 -3.00
N GLU A 9 -0.83 17.52 -2.93
CA GLU A 9 -0.07 18.05 -4.07
C GLU A 9 -0.04 17.04 -5.22
N ILE A 10 0.11 15.74 -4.94
CA ILE A 10 0.04 14.69 -5.96
C ILE A 10 -1.34 14.66 -6.62
N ALA A 11 -2.42 14.79 -5.84
CA ALA A 11 -3.78 14.83 -6.35
C ALA A 11 -4.02 16.06 -7.25
N GLU A 12 -3.48 17.22 -6.87
CA GLU A 12 -3.55 18.47 -7.63
C GLU A 12 -2.75 18.39 -8.94
N ILE A 13 -1.50 17.90 -8.91
CA ILE A 13 -0.65 17.73 -10.11
C ILE A 13 -1.29 16.77 -11.12
N LEU A 14 -1.92 15.69 -10.63
CA LEU A 14 -2.49 14.64 -11.47
C LEU A 14 -3.97 14.87 -11.83
N ASP A 15 -4.60 15.91 -11.31
CA ASP A 15 -6.03 16.21 -11.46
C ASP A 15 -6.94 15.00 -11.15
N ILE A 16 -6.71 14.35 -10.01
CA ILE A 16 -7.52 13.21 -9.53
C ILE A 16 -7.86 13.35 -8.04
N PRO A 17 -8.91 12.68 -7.54
CA PRO A 17 -9.24 12.73 -6.11
C PRO A 17 -8.13 12.20 -5.21
N ILE A 18 -7.90 12.84 -4.05
CA ILE A 18 -6.90 12.39 -3.06
C ILE A 18 -7.15 10.95 -2.58
N GLY A 19 -8.41 10.51 -2.48
CA GLY A 19 -8.76 9.12 -2.16
C GLY A 19 -8.29 8.12 -3.23
N THR A 20 -8.20 8.55 -4.49
CA THR A 20 -7.64 7.76 -5.58
C THR A 20 -6.13 7.62 -5.42
N VAL A 21 -5.43 8.70 -5.06
CA VAL A 21 -3.99 8.67 -4.75
C VAL A 21 -3.71 7.68 -3.61
N MET A 22 -4.40 7.83 -2.49
CA MET A 22 -4.25 6.95 -1.33
C MET A 22 -4.51 5.48 -1.70
N SER A 23 -5.64 5.20 -2.38
CA SER A 23 -6.00 3.83 -2.72
C SER A 23 -5.04 3.20 -3.74
N ARG A 24 -4.53 3.98 -4.72
CA ARG A 24 -3.53 3.51 -5.68
C ARG A 24 -2.19 3.23 -5.00
N LEU A 25 -1.71 4.14 -4.14
CA LEU A 25 -0.47 3.95 -3.38
C LEU A 25 -0.55 2.75 -2.45
N HIS A 26 -1.67 2.60 -1.75
CA HIS A 26 -1.90 1.44 -0.89
C HIS A 26 -1.81 0.13 -1.69
N ARG A 27 -2.57 0.02 -2.78
CA ARG A 27 -2.53 -1.17 -3.66
C ARG A 27 -1.16 -1.38 -4.29
N GLY A 28 -0.47 -0.31 -4.69
CA GLY A 28 0.86 -0.37 -5.29
C GLY A 28 1.92 -0.88 -4.31
N ARG A 29 2.00 -0.27 -3.12
CA ARG A 29 2.89 -0.71 -2.04
C ARG A 29 2.62 -2.17 -1.66
N ARG A 30 1.35 -2.55 -1.62
CA ARG A 30 0.95 -3.91 -1.30
C ARG A 30 1.41 -4.94 -2.35
N GLN A 31 1.22 -4.63 -3.62
CA GLN A 31 1.71 -5.49 -4.71
C GLN A 31 3.23 -5.60 -4.66
N LEU A 32 3.92 -4.48 -4.45
CA LEU A 32 5.37 -4.47 -4.32
C LEU A 32 5.85 -5.34 -3.16
N GLN A 33 5.23 -5.24 -1.98
CA GLN A 33 5.56 -6.07 -0.82
C GLN A 33 5.43 -7.57 -1.13
N ILE A 34 4.36 -7.97 -1.82
CA ILE A 34 4.16 -9.38 -2.23
C ILE A 34 5.28 -9.82 -3.17
N SER A 35 5.57 -9.03 -4.21
CA SER A 35 6.63 -9.35 -5.18
C SER A 35 8.01 -9.44 -4.53
N LEU A 36 8.33 -8.53 -3.61
CA LEU A 36 9.60 -8.54 -2.88
C LEU A 36 9.68 -9.71 -1.90
N TRP A 37 8.59 -10.07 -1.22
CA TRP A 37 8.58 -11.24 -0.34
C TRP A 37 8.81 -12.53 -1.12
N GLU A 38 8.15 -12.70 -2.28
CA GLU A 38 8.37 -13.84 -3.17
C GLU A 38 9.82 -13.93 -3.65
N TYR A 39 10.41 -12.79 -4.03
CA TYR A 39 11.82 -12.71 -4.39
C TYR A 39 12.72 -13.10 -3.21
N ALA A 40 12.48 -12.52 -2.04
CA ALA A 40 13.26 -12.76 -0.82
C ALA A 40 13.17 -14.22 -0.38
N ARG A 41 12.00 -14.87 -0.52
CA ARG A 41 11.82 -16.30 -0.24
C ARG A 41 12.68 -17.16 -1.16
N ARG A 42 12.67 -16.89 -2.46
CA ARG A 42 13.49 -17.64 -3.43
C ARG A 42 15.00 -17.44 -3.20
N ALA A 43 15.40 -16.23 -2.84
CA ALA A 43 16.79 -15.90 -2.55
C ALA A 43 17.24 -16.32 -1.14
N ARG A 44 16.36 -16.91 -0.32
CA ARG A 44 16.59 -17.27 1.09
C ARG A 44 17.01 -16.09 1.98
N TYR A 45 16.50 -14.90 1.67
CA TYR A 45 16.64 -13.71 2.54
C TYR A 45 15.65 -13.70 3.71
N VAL A 46 14.62 -14.55 3.66
CA VAL A 46 13.62 -14.70 4.74
C VAL A 46 13.70 -16.09 5.35
N GLY A 47 13.56 -16.17 6.67
CA GLY A 47 13.56 -17.44 7.42
C GLY A 47 12.22 -18.18 7.31
N ALA A 48 12.19 -19.45 7.73
CA ALA A 48 11.00 -20.29 7.69
C ALA A 48 9.79 -19.69 8.44
N ASP A 49 10.06 -18.94 9.51
CA ASP A 49 9.03 -18.31 10.34
C ASP A 49 8.59 -16.93 9.83
N THR A 50 9.23 -16.42 8.77
CA THR A 50 8.88 -15.11 8.21
C THR A 50 7.59 -15.22 7.40
N GLN A 51 6.51 -14.72 7.99
CA GLN A 51 5.20 -14.82 7.39
C GLN A 51 5.07 -13.91 6.15
N PRO A 52 4.35 -14.36 5.10
CA PRO A 52 4.04 -13.52 3.98
C PRO A 52 3.23 -12.29 4.43
N PRO A 53 3.35 -11.16 3.71
CA PRO A 53 2.47 -10.03 3.94
C PRO A 53 1.01 -10.52 3.83
N GLN A 54 0.17 -10.28 4.84
CA GLN A 54 -1.20 -10.85 4.90
C GLN A 54 -2.16 -10.14 3.95
N ARG A 55 -3.01 -10.86 3.22
CA ARG A 55 -4.08 -10.23 2.42
C ARG A 55 -5.04 -9.56 3.40
N GLU A 56 -5.19 -8.25 3.29
CA GLU A 56 -6.08 -7.46 4.14
C GLU A 56 -7.48 -8.11 4.13
N SER A 57 -7.95 -8.55 5.30
CA SER A 57 -9.29 -9.10 5.42
C SER A 57 -10.27 -7.96 5.22
N ARG A 58 -11.46 -8.23 4.66
CA ARG A 58 -12.53 -7.22 4.57
C ARG A 58 -12.89 -6.62 5.96
N ARG A 59 -12.49 -7.27 7.06
CA ARG A 59 -12.61 -6.79 8.45
C ARG A 59 -11.61 -5.70 8.85
N ASP A 60 -10.44 -5.64 8.22
CA ASP A 60 -9.35 -4.74 8.64
C ASP A 60 -9.43 -3.36 7.96
N ARG A 61 -10.32 -3.21 6.98
CA ARG A 61 -10.53 -1.95 6.28
C ARG A 61 -11.09 -0.93 7.28
N PRO A 62 -10.37 0.14 7.63
CA PRO A 62 -10.95 1.18 8.46
C PRO A 62 -12.21 1.68 7.76
N SER A 63 -13.32 1.73 8.49
CA SER A 63 -14.52 2.39 8.01
C SER A 63 -14.09 3.80 7.60
N ALA A 64 -14.24 4.11 6.32
CA ALA A 64 -14.17 5.48 5.85
C ALA A 64 -15.38 6.19 6.48
N GLY A 65 -15.23 6.59 7.73
CA GLY A 65 -16.20 7.34 8.49
C GLY A 65 -16.50 8.65 7.76
N GLY A 66 -17.78 8.98 7.72
CA GLY A 66 -18.31 10.12 7.00
C GLY A 66 -17.65 11.44 7.42
N GLY A 67 -17.33 12.23 6.41
CA GLY A 67 -17.20 13.68 6.51
C GLY A 67 -18.20 14.27 5.54
N ARG A 68 -19.01 15.20 6.05
CA ARG A 68 -20.00 15.99 5.30
C ARG A 68 -19.33 16.84 4.22
#